data_AF-A0A376K4X9-F1
#
_entry.id   AF-A0A376K4X9-F1
#
_cell.length_a   1.000
_cell.length_b   1.000
_cell.length_c   1.000
_cell.angle_alpha   90.00
_cell.angle_beta   90.00
_cell.angle_gamma   90.00
#
_symmetry.space_group_name_H-M   'P 1'
#
loop_
_entity.id
_entity.type
_entity.pdbx_description
1 polymer ?
#
loop_
_entity_poly.entity_id
_entity_poly.type
_entity_poly.pdbx_seq_one_letter_code
_entity_poly.pdbx_strand_id
1 'polypeptide(L)'
;MSKALAVGRSPQDIAATSEQFIASTFHARSQVLLPDDNGKLQPLTHPQGMTPWDDAIAQWSFDKGLPAGAGTDTLPGVPYQILPLKSGEKTYGLVVVEPGNLRQLMIPEQQRLLETFTLLVANALERLTLTASEEQARMASEREQIRNACWRRFRMIYALRSRCCSVRQKS
;
A
#
# COMPACT_ATOMS: atom_id res chain seq x y z
N MET A 1 -7.09 4.99 -18.74
CA MET A 1 -6.17 5.07 -17.58
C MET A 1 -6.91 5.35 -16.28
N SER A 2 -7.49 6.54 -16.06
CA SER A 2 -8.25 6.82 -14.83
C SER A 2 -9.37 5.80 -14.55
N LYS A 3 -10.09 5.34 -15.57
CA LYS A 3 -11.10 4.27 -15.46
C LYS A 3 -10.54 2.91 -15.01
N ALA A 4 -9.33 2.54 -15.39
CA ALA A 4 -8.75 1.22 -15.04
C ALA A 4 -8.28 1.21 -13.58
N LEU A 5 -7.59 2.28 -13.14
CA LEU A 5 -7.19 2.47 -11.74
C LEU A 5 -8.38 2.75 -10.82
N ALA A 6 -9.49 3.29 -11.35
CA ALA A 6 -10.74 3.44 -10.61
C ALA A 6 -11.47 2.11 -10.37
N VAL A 7 -11.25 1.10 -11.23
CA VAL A 7 -11.90 -0.22 -11.13
C VAL A 7 -11.05 -1.24 -10.37
N GLY A 8 -9.73 -1.03 -10.26
CA GLY A 8 -8.84 -1.89 -9.46
C GLY A 8 -9.35 -2.06 -8.03
N ARG A 9 -9.61 -3.31 -7.64
CA ARG A 9 -10.16 -3.66 -6.31
C ARG A 9 -9.10 -4.20 -5.36
N SER A 10 -7.92 -4.53 -5.88
CA SER A 10 -6.81 -5.07 -5.10
C SER A 10 -5.51 -4.29 -5.37
N PRO A 11 -4.58 -4.25 -4.39
CA PRO A 11 -3.25 -3.67 -4.60
C PRO A 11 -2.48 -4.34 -5.75
N GLN A 12 -2.70 -5.65 -5.97
CA GLN A 12 -2.12 -6.37 -7.11
C GLN A 12 -2.66 -5.88 -8.46
N ASP A 13 -3.96 -5.61 -8.58
CA ASP A 13 -4.55 -5.09 -9.83
C ASP A 13 -3.97 -3.72 -10.20
N ILE A 14 -3.79 -2.86 -9.18
CA ILE A 14 -3.18 -1.54 -9.37
C ILE A 14 -1.73 -1.69 -9.80
N ALA A 15 -0.96 -2.56 -9.15
CA ALA A 15 0.43 -2.84 -9.54
C ALA A 15 0.53 -3.32 -10.98
N ALA A 16 -0.21 -4.38 -11.35
CA ALA A 16 -0.18 -4.95 -12.69
C ALA A 16 -0.62 -3.96 -13.78
N THR A 17 -1.69 -3.19 -13.52
CA THR A 17 -2.16 -2.14 -14.45
C THR A 17 -1.11 -1.05 -14.61
N SER A 18 -0.43 -0.68 -13.52
CA SER A 18 0.60 0.35 -13.54
C SER A 18 1.82 -0.10 -14.31
N GLU A 19 2.29 -1.33 -14.07
CA GLU A 19 3.42 -1.94 -14.75
C GLU A 19 3.19 -2.05 -16.27
N GLN A 20 2.00 -2.52 -16.65
CA GLN A 20 1.61 -2.64 -18.05
C GLN A 20 1.57 -1.28 -18.76
N PHE A 21 1.04 -0.25 -18.08
CA PHE A 21 0.99 1.07 -18.67
C PHE A 21 2.38 1.68 -18.84
N ILE A 22 3.22 1.62 -17.80
CA ILE A 22 4.59 2.14 -17.85
C ILE A 22 5.37 1.47 -18.99
N ALA A 23 5.21 0.15 -19.15
CA ALA A 23 5.79 -0.60 -20.25
C ALA A 23 5.33 -0.12 -21.63
N SER A 24 4.04 0.17 -21.78
CA SER A 24 3.49 0.62 -23.08
C SER A 24 3.82 2.07 -23.43
N THR A 25 3.87 2.97 -22.44
CA THR A 25 4.01 4.42 -22.67
C THR A 25 5.45 4.88 -22.67
N PHE A 26 6.28 4.36 -21.76
CA PHE A 26 7.66 4.78 -21.60
C PHE A 26 8.67 3.79 -22.21
N HIS A 27 8.18 2.69 -22.81
CA HIS A 27 9.02 1.60 -23.29
C HIS A 27 10.01 1.11 -22.22
N ALA A 28 9.51 1.02 -20.99
CA ALA A 28 10.29 0.75 -19.79
C ALA A 28 9.76 -0.44 -19.02
N ARG A 29 10.64 -1.31 -18.54
CA ARG A 29 10.25 -2.32 -17.56
C ARG A 29 9.98 -1.62 -16.24
N SER A 30 9.00 -2.10 -15.49
CA SER A 30 8.74 -1.53 -14.17
C SER A 30 8.26 -2.58 -13.20
N GLN A 31 8.51 -2.30 -11.93
CA GLN A 31 8.10 -3.13 -10.81
C GLN A 31 7.51 -2.23 -9.74
N VAL A 32 6.29 -2.53 -9.30
CA VAL A 32 5.69 -1.89 -8.12
C VAL A 32 6.06 -2.69 -6.86
N LEU A 33 6.53 -1.98 -5.85
CA LEU A 33 6.86 -2.48 -4.52
C LEU A 33 5.88 -1.87 -3.52
N LEU A 34 5.19 -2.70 -2.74
CA LEU A 34 4.31 -2.24 -1.68
C LEU A 34 4.87 -2.67 -0.32
N PRO A 35 4.66 -1.85 0.74
CA PRO A 35 5.01 -2.25 2.09
C PRO A 35 4.11 -3.38 2.60
N ASP A 36 4.70 -4.33 3.34
CA ASP A 36 3.97 -5.29 4.16
C ASP A 36 3.47 -4.67 5.48
N ASP A 37 2.83 -5.46 6.33
CA ASP A 37 2.35 -5.02 7.66
C ASP A 37 3.49 -4.51 8.57
N ASN A 38 4.74 -4.85 8.28
CA ASN A 38 5.93 -4.41 9.00
C ASN A 38 6.62 -3.20 8.33
N GLY A 39 6.05 -2.66 7.24
CA GLY A 39 6.63 -1.56 6.47
C GLY A 39 7.80 -1.96 5.57
N LYS A 40 8.07 -3.25 5.39
CA LYS A 40 9.10 -3.75 4.47
C LYS A 40 8.54 -3.86 3.06
N LEU A 41 9.28 -3.32 2.10
CA LEU A 41 8.90 -3.40 0.70
C LEU A 41 9.00 -4.83 0.19
N GLN A 42 7.92 -5.32 -0.43
CA GLN A 42 7.90 -6.61 -1.10
C GLN A 42 7.52 -6.41 -2.57
N PRO A 43 8.20 -7.09 -3.51
CA PRO A 43 7.76 -7.13 -4.88
C PRO A 43 6.46 -7.93 -4.99
N LEU A 44 5.43 -7.34 -5.58
CA LEU A 44 4.15 -8.01 -5.82
C LEU A 44 4.17 -8.92 -7.04
N THR A 45 5.06 -8.65 -7.98
CA THR A 45 5.29 -9.45 -9.19
C THR A 45 6.76 -9.83 -9.29
N HIS A 46 7.08 -10.93 -9.95
CA HIS A 46 8.48 -11.34 -10.13
C HIS A 46 9.07 -10.57 -11.33
N PRO A 47 10.10 -9.74 -11.13
CA PRO A 47 10.70 -8.99 -12.22
C PRO A 47 11.45 -9.93 -13.16
N GLN A 48 10.86 -10.26 -14.31
CA GLN A 48 11.54 -11.02 -15.36
C GLN A 48 12.38 -10.05 -16.22
N GLY A 49 13.70 -10.10 -16.04
CA GLY A 49 14.66 -9.35 -16.86
C GLY A 49 14.90 -7.90 -16.46
N MET A 50 14.60 -7.51 -15.21
CA MET A 50 15.10 -6.23 -14.70
C MET A 50 16.47 -6.38 -14.06
N THR A 51 17.27 -5.31 -14.12
CA THR A 51 18.53 -5.24 -13.38
C THR A 51 18.22 -5.28 -11.87
N PRO A 52 18.95 -6.09 -11.06
CA PRO A 52 18.78 -6.08 -9.62
C PRO A 52 18.96 -4.68 -9.04
N TRP A 53 17.98 -4.22 -8.25
CA TRP A 53 18.10 -2.99 -7.48
C TRP A 53 18.59 -3.26 -6.07
N ASP A 54 19.08 -2.22 -5.41
CA ASP A 54 19.47 -2.29 -4.00
C ASP A 54 18.24 -2.09 -3.12
N ASP A 55 17.84 -3.15 -2.42
CA ASP A 55 16.68 -3.15 -1.52
C ASP A 55 16.83 -2.14 -0.36
N ALA A 56 18.05 -1.85 0.09
CA ALA A 56 18.28 -0.86 1.14
C ALA A 56 18.00 0.56 0.64
N ILE A 57 18.34 0.84 -0.62
CA ILE A 57 18.06 2.12 -1.26
C ILE A 57 16.59 2.25 -1.61
N ALA A 58 15.95 1.16 -2.03
CA ALA A 58 14.50 1.12 -2.17
C ALA A 58 13.85 1.45 -0.83
N GLN A 59 14.20 0.76 0.26
CA GLN A 59 13.64 1.07 1.58
C GLN A 59 13.89 2.53 2.00
N TRP A 60 15.10 3.06 1.79
CA TRP A 60 15.41 4.46 2.06
C TRP A 60 14.52 5.43 1.25
N SER A 61 14.31 5.15 -0.03
CA SER A 61 13.45 5.95 -0.92
C SER A 61 12.01 5.96 -0.42
N PHE A 62 11.51 4.83 0.08
CA PHE A 62 10.19 4.71 0.69
C PHE A 62 10.09 5.50 1.99
N ASP A 63 11.04 5.30 2.91
CA ASP A 63 11.05 5.93 4.23
C ASP A 63 11.21 7.46 4.14
N LYS A 64 12.03 7.95 3.20
CA LYS A 64 12.25 9.39 2.97
C LYS A 64 11.23 10.01 2.02
N GLY A 65 10.55 9.20 1.22
CA GLY A 65 9.69 9.68 0.13
C GLY A 65 10.46 10.53 -0.88
N LEU A 66 11.71 10.13 -1.20
CA LEU A 66 12.58 10.80 -2.17
C LEU A 66 12.93 9.86 -3.31
N PRO A 67 13.00 10.35 -4.56
CA PRO A 67 13.42 9.54 -5.70
C PRO A 67 14.90 9.16 -5.60
N ALA A 68 15.26 8.01 -6.17
CA ALA A 68 16.64 7.54 -6.28
C ALA A 68 16.90 6.95 -7.67
N GLY A 69 18.17 6.71 -7.99
CA GLY A 69 18.62 6.17 -9.27
C GLY A 69 18.97 7.25 -10.29
N ALA A 70 18.82 6.91 -11.57
CA ALA A 70 19.18 7.80 -12.67
C ALA A 70 18.54 9.19 -12.56
N GLY A 71 19.34 10.24 -12.76
CA GLY A 71 18.85 11.61 -12.68
C GLY A 71 18.67 12.17 -11.26
N THR A 72 19.10 11.44 -10.23
CA THR A 72 19.10 11.89 -8.83
C THR A 72 20.52 11.91 -8.26
N ASP A 73 20.70 12.55 -7.10
CA ASP A 73 21.98 12.56 -6.39
C ASP A 73 22.29 11.21 -5.71
N THR A 74 21.32 10.28 -5.67
CA THR A 74 21.44 8.98 -4.99
C THR A 74 21.48 7.87 -6.03
N LEU A 75 22.64 7.24 -6.23
CA LEU A 75 22.89 6.26 -7.31
C LEU A 75 22.61 6.78 -8.75
N PRO A 76 23.28 7.86 -9.20
CA PRO A 76 23.08 8.38 -10.56
C PRO A 76 23.51 7.41 -11.67
N GLY A 77 24.33 6.40 -11.36
CA GLY A 77 24.93 5.49 -12.33
C GLY A 77 24.11 4.24 -12.69
N VAL A 78 22.96 4.03 -12.06
CA VAL A 78 22.13 2.83 -12.31
C VAL A 78 21.20 3.04 -13.51
N PRO A 79 20.88 1.99 -14.28
CA PRO A 79 20.04 2.10 -15.48
C PRO A 79 18.52 2.20 -15.18
N TYR A 80 18.14 2.44 -13.93
CA TYR A 80 16.74 2.51 -13.48
C TYR A 80 16.50 3.73 -12.58
N GLN A 81 15.24 4.11 -12.44
CA GLN A 81 14.76 5.11 -11.48
C GLN A 81 13.88 4.44 -10.44
N ILE A 82 14.04 4.83 -9.18
CA ILE A 82 13.18 4.45 -8.07
C ILE A 82 12.35 5.67 -7.71
N LEU A 83 11.03 5.55 -7.85
CA LEU A 83 10.10 6.65 -7.68
C LEU A 83 9.09 6.34 -6.57
N PRO A 84 8.96 7.20 -5.56
CA PRO A 84 8.00 6.99 -4.49
C PRO A 84 6.58 7.34 -4.93
N LEU A 85 5.65 6.44 -4.62
CA LEU A 85 4.22 6.62 -4.86
C LEU A 85 3.62 7.42 -3.69
N LYS A 86 3.69 8.74 -3.81
CA LYS A 86 3.28 9.68 -2.75
C LYS A 86 1.91 10.28 -3.04
N SER A 87 1.05 10.29 -2.02
CA SER A 87 -0.13 11.15 -1.98
C SER A 87 -0.06 12.02 -0.73
N GLY A 88 -0.05 13.34 -0.92
CA GLY A 88 0.26 14.30 0.13
C GLY A 88 1.61 14.03 0.79
N GLU A 89 1.61 13.87 2.11
CA GLU A 89 2.81 13.61 2.92
C GLU A 89 3.13 12.11 3.08
N LYS A 90 2.28 11.20 2.59
CA LYS A 90 2.41 9.77 2.82
C LYS A 90 2.88 9.02 1.57
N THR A 91 3.88 8.16 1.75
CA THR A 91 4.33 7.21 0.73
C THR A 91 3.56 5.89 0.88
N TYR A 92 2.89 5.46 -0.18
CA TYR A 92 2.10 4.21 -0.19
C TYR A 92 2.85 3.02 -0.79
N GLY A 93 3.94 3.28 -1.52
CA GLY A 93 4.79 2.27 -2.13
C GLY A 93 5.86 2.91 -2.99
N LEU A 94 6.56 2.09 -3.76
CA LEU A 94 7.54 2.53 -4.75
C LEU A 94 7.25 1.90 -6.11
N VAL A 95 7.72 2.57 -7.15
CA VAL A 95 7.85 1.97 -8.47
C VAL A 95 9.31 2.09 -8.94
N VAL A 96 9.87 0.96 -9.35
CA VAL A 96 11.16 0.90 -10.03
C VAL A 96 10.89 0.91 -11.52
N VAL A 97 11.54 1.80 -12.28
CA VAL A 97 11.36 1.96 -13.72
C VAL A 97 12.71 1.85 -14.41
N GLU A 98 12.87 0.82 -15.22
CA GLU A 98 14.06 0.56 -16.03
C GLU A 98 13.72 0.78 -17.52
N PRO A 99 14.03 1.97 -18.08
CA PRO A 99 13.76 2.25 -19.48
C PRO A 99 14.72 1.50 -20.41
N GLY A 100 14.23 1.12 -21.59
CA GLY A 100 15.13 0.63 -22.65
C GLY A 100 16.13 1.71 -23.12
N ASN A 101 15.77 2.99 -22.99
CA ASN A 101 16.65 4.12 -23.28
C ASN A 101 16.53 5.22 -22.21
N LEU A 102 17.53 5.28 -21.33
CA LEU A 102 17.57 6.21 -20.20
C LEU A 102 17.48 7.68 -20.66
N ARG A 103 18.12 8.04 -21.77
CA ARG A 103 18.10 9.42 -22.29
C ARG A 103 16.70 9.87 -22.69
N GLN A 104 15.87 8.95 -23.18
CA GLN A 104 14.49 9.23 -23.56
C GLN A 104 13.60 9.41 -22.33
N LEU A 105 13.81 8.60 -21.28
CA LEU A 105 13.08 8.74 -20.02
C LEU A 105 13.44 10.04 -19.29
N MET A 106 14.69 10.49 -19.41
CA MET A 106 15.19 11.74 -18.80
C MET A 106 14.71 13.02 -19.49
N ILE A 107 13.92 12.92 -20.56
CA ILE A 107 13.31 14.10 -21.20
C ILE A 107 12.34 14.75 -20.21
N PRO A 108 12.40 16.09 -19.98
CA PRO A 108 11.55 16.76 -18.99
C PRO A 108 10.05 16.51 -19.16
N GLU A 109 9.57 16.41 -20.41
CA GLU A 109 8.17 16.09 -20.70
C GLU A 109 7.79 14.67 -20.24
N GLN A 110 8.68 13.68 -20.45
CA GLN A 110 8.48 12.31 -19.99
C GLN A 110 8.53 12.22 -18.46
N GLN A 111 9.45 12.93 -17.82
CA GLN A 111 9.53 13.02 -16.36
C GLN A 111 8.25 13.62 -15.76
N ARG A 112 7.71 14.70 -16.32
CA ARG A 112 6.43 15.29 -15.88
C ARG A 112 5.26 14.32 -16.05
N LEU A 113 5.23 13.59 -17.15
CA LEU A 113 4.21 12.57 -17.39
C LEU A 113 4.32 11.43 -16.37
N LEU A 114 5.53 10.99 -16.08
CA LEU A 114 5.83 9.94 -15.10
C LEU A 114 5.46 10.38 -13.67
N GLU A 115 5.79 11.60 -13.29
CA GLU A 115 5.41 12.19 -12.01
C GLU A 115 3.88 12.24 -11.85
N THR A 116 3.17 12.73 -12.87
CA THR A 116 1.70 12.73 -12.89
C THR A 116 1.14 11.32 -12.77
N PHE A 117 1.77 10.36 -13.43
CA PHE A 117 1.38 8.95 -13.37
C PHE A 117 1.58 8.38 -11.97
N THR A 118 2.73 8.61 -11.34
CA THR A 118 3.00 8.16 -9.96
C THR A 118 1.99 8.72 -8.97
N LEU A 119 1.55 9.97 -9.15
CA LEU A 119 0.51 10.58 -8.33
C LEU A 119 -0.85 9.88 -8.50
N LEU A 120 -1.24 9.52 -9.72
CA LEU A 120 -2.48 8.79 -9.98
C LEU A 120 -2.47 7.40 -9.34
N VAL A 121 -1.34 6.69 -9.40
CA VAL A 121 -1.18 5.38 -8.77
C VAL A 121 -1.21 5.51 -7.24
N ALA A 122 -0.52 6.50 -6.68
CA ALA A 122 -0.53 6.77 -5.25
C ALA A 122 -1.95 7.06 -4.73
N ASN A 123 -2.72 7.89 -5.42
CA ASN A 123 -4.12 8.18 -5.07
C ASN A 123 -5.01 6.93 -5.13
N ALA A 124 -4.74 6.01 -6.06
CA ALA A 124 -5.48 4.76 -6.16
C ALA A 124 -5.14 3.80 -5.00
N LEU A 125 -3.86 3.69 -4.63
CA LEU A 125 -3.40 2.91 -3.48
C LEU A 125 -3.91 3.49 -2.15
N GLU A 126 -3.88 4.81 -2.01
CA GLU A 126 -4.45 5.53 -0.86
C GLU A 126 -5.91 5.16 -0.66
N ARG A 127 -6.72 5.25 -1.72
CA ARG A 127 -8.14 4.90 -1.67
C ARG A 127 -8.36 3.48 -1.17
N LEU A 128 -7.61 2.50 -1.70
CA LEU A 128 -7.72 1.10 -1.25
C LEU A 128 -7.33 0.94 0.22
N THR A 129 -6.26 1.60 0.65
CA THR A 129 -5.77 1.53 2.04
C THR A 129 -6.80 2.11 3.01
N LEU A 130 -7.43 3.23 2.64
CA LEU A 130 -8.48 3.86 3.43
C LEU A 130 -9.72 2.97 3.54
N THR A 131 -10.22 2.41 2.42
CA THR A 131 -11.38 1.51 2.44
C THR A 131 -11.11 0.24 3.26
N ALA A 132 -9.92 -0.35 3.17
CA ALA A 132 -9.54 -1.51 3.97
C ALA A 132 -9.51 -1.19 5.49
N SER A 133 -9.05 0.01 5.85
CA SER A 133 -9.02 0.45 7.25
C SER A 133 -10.41 0.64 7.86
N GLU A 134 -11.38 1.13 7.06
CA GLU A 134 -12.77 1.30 7.49
C GLU A 134 -13.48 -0.04 7.71
N GLU A 135 -13.27 -1.01 6.83
CA GLU A 135 -13.80 -2.36 6.98
C GLU A 135 -13.21 -3.08 8.20
N GLN A 136 -11.91 -2.93 8.46
CA GLN A 136 -11.27 -3.48 9.66
C GLN A 136 -11.78 -2.81 10.96
N ALA A 137 -11.99 -1.49 10.96
CA ALA A 137 -12.57 -0.79 12.11
C ALA A 137 -14.01 -1.24 12.38
N ARG A 138 -14.79 -1.49 11.32
CA ARG A 138 -16.15 -2.01 11.42
C ARG A 138 -16.19 -3.44 11.98
N MET A 139 -15.31 -4.31 11.50
CA MET A 139 -15.17 -5.68 12.01
C MET A 139 -14.65 -5.75 13.45
N ALA A 140 -13.75 -4.84 13.84
CA ALA A 140 -13.29 -4.73 15.24
C ALA A 140 -14.42 -4.29 16.17
N SER A 141 -15.24 -3.31 15.75
CA SER A 141 -16.42 -2.85 16.50
C SER A 141 -17.46 -3.96 16.73
N GLU A 142 -17.71 -4.82 15.73
CA GLU A 142 -18.61 -5.97 15.87
C GLU A 142 -18.07 -7.01 16.88
N ARG A 143 -16.75 -7.27 16.87
CA ARG A 143 -16.12 -8.16 17.87
C ARG A 143 -16.23 -7.61 19.28
N GLU A 144 -16.03 -6.30 19.45
CA GLU A 144 -16.23 -5.61 20.73
C GLU A 144 -17.68 -5.74 21.22
N GLN A 145 -18.66 -5.59 20.32
CA GLN A 145 -20.08 -5.72 20.63
C GLN A 145 -20.47 -7.14 21.03
N ILE A 146 -19.98 -8.17 20.34
CA ILE A 146 -20.23 -9.58 20.70
C ILE A 146 -19.62 -9.89 22.07
N ARG A 147 -18.39 -9.42 22.31
CA ARG A 147 -17.68 -9.63 23.57
C ARG A 147 -18.41 -8.92 24.72
N ASN A 148 -18.78 -7.65 24.55
CA ASN A 148 -19.51 -6.86 25.55
C ASN A 148 -20.93 -7.38 25.79
N ALA A 149 -21.62 -7.88 24.75
CA ALA A 149 -22.92 -8.53 24.88
C ALA A 149 -22.82 -9.86 25.67
N CYS A 150 -21.76 -10.64 25.43
CA CYS A 150 -21.47 -11.87 26.17
C CYS A 150 -21.19 -11.57 27.67
N TRP A 151 -20.35 -10.57 27.96
CA TRP A 151 -20.07 -10.12 29.34
C TRP A 151 -21.33 -9.62 30.05
N ARG A 152 -22.18 -8.84 29.37
CA ARG A 152 -23.47 -8.38 29.93
C ARG A 152 -24.38 -9.55 30.29
N ARG A 153 -24.47 -10.56 29.43
CA ARG A 153 -25.31 -11.74 29.66
C ARG A 153 -24.78 -12.62 30.80
N PHE A 154 -23.47 -12.84 30.87
CA PHE A 154 -22.84 -13.56 31.98
C PHE A 154 -23.02 -12.85 33.33
N ARG A 155 -22.85 -11.51 33.37
CA ARG A 155 -23.05 -10.72 34.60
C ARG A 155 -24.50 -10.76 35.09
N MET A 156 -25.48 -10.80 34.19
CA MET A 156 -26.89 -10.94 34.54
C MET A 156 -27.20 -12.31 35.16
N ILE A 157 -26.63 -13.39 34.61
CA ILE A 157 -26.80 -14.76 35.13
C ILE A 157 -26.16 -14.91 36.53
N TYR A 158 -24.96 -14.36 36.74
CA TYR A 158 -24.32 -14.36 38.06
C TYR A 158 -25.09 -13.54 39.10
N ALA A 159 -25.65 -12.37 38.72
CA ALA A 159 -26.46 -11.54 39.62
C ALA A 159 -27.79 -12.21 40.02
N LEU A 160 -28.45 -12.93 39.11
CA LEU A 160 -29.68 -13.67 39.38
C LEU A 160 -29.46 -14.86 40.32
N ARG A 161 -28.35 -15.60 40.15
CA ARG A 161 -27.99 -16.74 41.00
C ARG A 161 -27.65 -16.32 42.44
N SER A 162 -27.08 -15.13 42.61
CA SER A 162 -26.78 -14.52 43.92
C SER A 162 -28.06 -14.13 44.67
N ARG A 163 -29.07 -13.60 43.97
CA ARG A 163 -30.36 -13.24 44.57
C ARG A 163 -31.20 -14.45 44.98
N CYS A 164 -31.25 -15.51 44.16
CA CYS A 164 -31.97 -16.74 44.50
C CYS A 164 -31.39 -17.45 45.74
N CYS A 165 -30.08 -17.36 45.97
CA CYS A 165 -29.45 -17.99 47.14
C CYS A 165 -29.81 -17.26 48.45
N SER A 166 -29.92 -15.93 48.43
CA SER A 166 -30.26 -15.15 49.64
C SER A 166 -31.72 -15.30 50.10
N VAL A 167 -32.66 -15.62 49.18
CA VAL A 167 -34.08 -15.81 49.52
C VAL A 167 -34.32 -17.17 50.20
N ARG A 168 -33.46 -18.16 49.96
CA ARG A 168 -33.59 -19.52 50.54
C ARG A 168 -33.02 -19.68 51.95
N GLN A 169 -32.31 -18.67 52.47
CA GLN A 169 -31.76 -18.64 53.84
C GLN A 169 -32.61 -17.86 54.84
N LYS A 170 -33.75 -17.28 54.41
CA LYS A 170 -34.69 -16.51 55.25
C LYS A 170 -36.08 -17.15 55.37
N SER A 171 -36.24 -18.40 54.97
CA SER A 171 -37.41 -19.25 55.24
C SER A 171 -36.95 -20.48 56.00
#